data_AF-A0A7X3RFD0-F1
#
_entry.id   AF-A0A7X3RFD0-F1
#
_cell.length_a   1.000
_cell.length_b   1.000
_cell.length_c   1.000
_cell.angle_alpha   90.00
_cell.angle_beta   90.00
_cell.angle_gamma   90.00
#
_symmetry.space_group_name_H-M   'P 1'
#
loop_
_entity.id
_entity.type
_entity.pdbx_description
1 polymer ?
#
loop_
_entity_poly.entity_id
_entity_poly.type
_entity_poly.pdbx_seq_one_letter_code
_entity_poly.pdbx_strand_id
1 'polypeptide(L)'
;MKDAEIDKVISSYTREPRVRNLERELGTLCRKVARRVAEGNTEPTTITAKDIHQYLGPEKFDSEIAGRKADIGVATGLSVTPAGGEILFIEVATTKKTNTNNQLRITGQIGDVMQESVQAAFSYVKSQAEALKFDPSVLENDIHVHVPAGAIPKDGPSAGITIATALASIATQHPINPDIAMTGELTLRGRVLPIGGVKEKILAAKQAGIKKVILPQGNEKHFTEVPEDIQEGIKFLFVEHVTEVFTEVFA
;
A
#
# COMPACT_ATOMS: atom_id res chain seq x y z
N MET A 1 -10.98 30.34 -0.14
CA MET A 1 -10.12 29.14 -0.01
C MET A 1 -9.70 28.77 -1.41
N LYS A 2 -8.45 28.36 -1.65
CA LYS A 2 -7.98 27.92 -2.97
C LYS A 2 -8.00 26.40 -3.05
N ASP A 3 -7.80 25.86 -4.25
CA ASP A 3 -7.83 24.41 -4.50
C ASP A 3 -6.83 23.64 -3.61
N ALA A 4 -5.62 24.16 -3.45
CA ALA A 4 -4.60 23.56 -2.58
C ALA A 4 -5.04 23.41 -1.11
N GLU A 5 -5.89 24.31 -0.60
CA GLU A 5 -6.44 24.17 0.75
C GLU A 5 -7.56 23.13 0.82
N ILE A 6 -8.35 22.98 -0.25
CA ILE A 6 -9.35 21.90 -0.35
C ILE A 6 -8.63 20.55 -0.39
N ASP A 7 -7.60 20.43 -1.21
CA ASP A 7 -6.77 19.23 -1.31
C ASP A 7 -6.17 18.85 0.04
N LYS A 8 -5.71 19.84 0.81
CA LYS A 8 -5.22 19.62 2.17
C LYS A 8 -6.31 19.09 3.11
N VAL A 9 -7.54 19.60 3.02
CA VAL A 9 -8.65 19.06 3.83
C VAL A 9 -8.95 17.61 3.43
N ILE A 10 -8.95 17.31 2.12
CA ILE A 10 -9.15 15.97 1.60
C ILE A 10 -8.08 15.02 2.14
N SER A 11 -6.80 15.36 1.96
CA SER A 11 -5.67 14.48 2.32
C SER A 11 -5.49 14.28 3.81
N SER A 12 -5.67 15.33 4.63
CA SER A 12 -5.27 15.32 6.04
C SER A 12 -6.44 15.18 7.03
N TYR A 13 -7.69 15.38 6.59
CA TYR A 13 -8.86 15.41 7.48
C TYR A 13 -10.00 14.49 7.05
N THR A 14 -9.90 13.84 5.88
CA THR A 14 -10.91 12.90 5.39
C THR A 14 -10.27 11.58 4.98
N ARG A 15 -11.03 10.49 5.10
CA ARG A 15 -10.64 9.18 4.58
C ARG A 15 -11.89 8.38 4.23
N GLU A 16 -12.33 8.51 2.99
CA GLU A 16 -13.55 7.91 2.49
C GLU A 16 -13.54 7.82 0.95
N PRO A 17 -14.29 6.88 0.36
CA PRO A 17 -14.49 6.80 -1.09
C PRO A 17 -15.49 7.84 -1.64
N ARG A 18 -16.21 8.55 -0.76
CA ARG A 18 -17.20 9.59 -1.09
C ARG A 18 -16.78 10.93 -0.48
N VAL A 19 -17.70 11.88 -0.35
CA VAL A 19 -17.41 13.25 0.11
C VAL A 19 -18.21 13.66 1.35
N ARG A 20 -18.71 12.71 2.14
CA ARG A 20 -19.58 13.02 3.29
C ARG A 20 -18.78 13.62 4.46
N ASN A 21 -17.62 13.05 4.77
CA ASN A 21 -16.70 13.63 5.72
C ASN A 21 -16.13 14.95 5.19
N LEU A 22 -15.81 15.05 3.89
CA LEU A 22 -15.39 16.31 3.28
C LEU A 22 -16.42 17.41 3.50
N GLU A 23 -17.70 17.16 3.19
CA GLU A 23 -18.80 18.09 3.45
C GLU A 23 -18.88 18.51 4.92
N ARG A 24 -18.69 17.56 5.85
CA ARG A 24 -18.71 17.83 7.29
C ARG A 24 -17.55 18.71 7.75
N GLU A 25 -16.34 18.46 7.26
CA GLU A 25 -15.15 19.25 7.60
C GLU A 25 -15.25 20.66 6.98
N LEU A 26 -15.64 20.77 5.71
CA LEU A 26 -15.93 22.06 5.06
C LEU A 26 -17.03 22.83 5.78
N GLY A 27 -18.11 22.16 6.20
CA GLY A 27 -19.17 22.77 7.00
C GLY A 27 -18.68 23.26 8.36
N THR A 28 -17.68 22.60 8.96
CA THR A 28 -17.04 23.04 10.20
C THR A 28 -16.21 24.30 9.99
N LEU A 29 -15.43 24.37 8.91
CA LEU A 29 -14.71 25.58 8.50
C LEU A 29 -15.68 26.76 8.29
N CYS A 30 -16.78 26.55 7.56
CA CYS A 30 -17.81 27.57 7.37
C CYS A 30 -18.41 28.06 8.69
N ARG A 31 -18.73 27.16 9.63
CA ARG A 31 -19.25 27.54 10.96
C ARG A 31 -18.24 28.34 11.78
N LYS A 32 -16.94 28.05 11.68
CA LYS A 32 -15.89 28.82 12.37
C LYS A 32 -15.75 30.23 11.82
N VAL A 33 -15.82 30.40 10.49
CA VAL A 33 -15.84 31.72 9.86
C VAL A 33 -17.12 32.48 10.25
N ALA A 34 -18.29 31.85 10.18
CA ALA A 34 -19.56 32.47 10.58
C ALA A 34 -19.54 32.96 12.04
N ARG A 35 -18.91 32.20 12.95
CA ARG A 35 -18.70 32.62 14.33
C ARG A 35 -17.83 33.88 14.43
N ARG A 36 -16.70 33.96 13.71
CA ARG A 36 -15.85 35.17 13.70
C ARG A 36 -16.60 36.40 13.18
N VAL A 37 -17.44 36.23 12.16
CA VAL A 37 -18.29 37.30 11.64
C VAL A 37 -19.29 37.77 12.69
N ALA A 38 -19.94 36.84 13.40
CA ALA A 38 -20.85 37.16 14.51
C ALA A 38 -20.15 37.85 15.70
N GLU A 39 -18.86 37.58 15.90
CA GLU A 39 -18.00 38.25 16.90
C GLU A 39 -17.51 39.65 16.44
N GLY A 40 -17.98 40.14 15.28
CA GLY A 40 -17.73 41.49 14.78
C GLY A 40 -16.65 41.59 13.69
N ASN A 41 -16.07 40.46 13.27
CA ASN A 41 -15.00 40.43 12.26
C ASN A 41 -15.60 40.17 10.86
N THR A 42 -16.08 41.23 10.21
CA THR A 42 -16.92 41.15 8.99
C THR A 42 -16.14 41.16 7.68
N GLU A 43 -14.82 41.24 7.72
CA GLU A 43 -14.00 41.26 6.51
C GLU A 43 -14.03 39.91 5.75
N PRO A 44 -14.02 39.93 4.40
CA PRO A 44 -13.93 38.73 3.60
C PRO A 44 -12.71 37.89 3.99
N THR A 45 -12.96 36.70 4.53
CA THR A 45 -11.90 35.83 5.04
C THR A 45 -11.53 34.76 4.00
N THR A 46 -10.26 34.72 3.59
CA THR A 46 -9.71 33.60 2.82
C THR A 46 -9.06 32.61 3.77
N ILE A 47 -9.61 31.39 3.84
CA ILE A 47 -9.01 30.29 4.61
C ILE A 47 -7.69 29.86 3.95
N THR A 48 -6.62 29.86 4.74
CA THR A 48 -5.28 29.37 4.38
C THR A 48 -4.98 28.02 5.04
N ALA A 49 -3.89 27.34 4.63
CA ALA A 49 -3.43 26.10 5.27
C ALA A 49 -3.18 26.21 6.79
N LYS A 50 -2.81 27.40 7.28
CA LYS A 50 -2.62 27.66 8.72
C LYS A 50 -3.96 27.71 9.45
N ASP A 51 -4.98 28.31 8.83
CA ASP A 51 -6.32 28.43 9.39
C ASP A 51 -7.00 27.06 9.49
N ILE A 52 -6.75 26.16 8.53
CA ILE A 52 -7.26 24.79 8.56
C ILE A 52 -6.86 24.09 9.87
N HIS A 53 -5.56 24.14 10.21
CA HIS A 53 -5.07 23.54 11.47
C HIS A 53 -5.67 24.23 12.70
N GLN A 54 -5.84 25.55 12.67
CA GLN A 54 -6.47 26.28 13.77
C GLN A 54 -7.95 25.91 13.96
N TYR A 55 -8.68 25.66 12.88
CA TYR A 55 -10.13 25.45 12.91
C TYR A 55 -10.53 23.99 13.07
N LEU A 56 -9.85 23.08 12.39
CA LEU A 56 -10.12 21.64 12.42
C LEU A 56 -9.25 20.89 13.45
N GLY A 57 -8.23 21.55 13.99
CA GLY A 57 -7.26 20.94 14.90
C GLY A 57 -6.10 20.24 14.17
N PRO A 58 -5.34 19.40 14.87
CA PRO A 58 -4.24 18.64 14.26
C PRO A 58 -4.75 17.78 13.10
N GLU A 59 -3.87 17.52 12.15
CA GLU A 59 -4.15 16.63 11.02
C GLU A 59 -4.56 15.25 11.56
N LYS A 60 -5.66 14.71 11.02
CA LYS A 60 -6.27 13.46 11.52
C LYS A 60 -5.66 12.24 10.83
N PHE A 61 -5.14 12.45 9.63
CA PHE A 61 -4.56 11.42 8.79
C PHE A 61 -3.23 11.94 8.26
N ASP A 62 -2.17 11.18 8.53
CA ASP A 62 -0.90 11.33 7.82
C ASP A 62 -0.94 10.48 6.54
N SER A 63 -0.14 10.85 5.54
CA SER A 63 0.14 9.92 4.44
C SER A 63 0.76 8.65 5.01
N GLU A 64 0.23 7.49 4.64
CA GLU A 64 0.66 6.19 5.21
C GLU A 64 2.13 5.84 4.91
N ILE A 65 2.72 6.54 3.93
CA ILE A 65 4.08 6.37 3.46
C ILE A 65 4.96 7.52 3.95
N ALA A 66 4.40 8.71 4.18
CA ALA A 66 5.16 9.85 4.66
C ALA A 66 5.87 9.52 5.98
N GLY A 67 7.21 9.56 5.95
CA GLY A 67 8.07 9.27 7.09
C GLY A 67 8.45 7.79 7.26
N ARG A 68 7.91 6.86 6.46
CA ARG A 68 8.41 5.48 6.40
C ARG A 68 9.81 5.45 5.77
N LYS A 69 10.67 4.62 6.34
CA LYS A 69 12.00 4.32 5.80
C LYS A 69 11.96 3.00 5.06
N ALA A 70 12.96 2.78 4.22
CA ALA A 70 13.16 1.48 3.60
C ALA A 70 13.54 0.45 4.69
N ASP A 71 12.73 -0.60 4.80
CA ASP A 71 12.90 -1.67 5.80
C ASP A 71 13.11 -3.01 5.09
N ILE A 72 13.87 -3.89 5.75
CA ILE A 72 14.06 -5.27 5.29
C ILE A 72 12.82 -6.07 5.70
N GLY A 73 12.25 -6.81 4.75
CA GLY A 73 11.10 -7.67 4.97
C GLY A 73 9.76 -6.96 4.99
N VAL A 74 9.69 -5.68 4.60
CA VAL A 74 8.43 -4.92 4.54
C VAL A 74 8.15 -4.48 3.11
N ALA A 75 7.13 -5.07 2.48
CA ALA A 75 6.73 -4.73 1.12
C ALA A 75 5.36 -4.04 1.10
N THR A 76 5.22 -3.02 0.25
CA THR A 76 3.95 -2.31 0.07
C THR A 76 3.09 -2.97 -1.01
N GLY A 77 1.91 -3.44 -0.62
CA GLY A 77 0.90 -4.06 -1.49
C GLY A 77 -0.32 -3.18 -1.71
N LEU A 78 -1.08 -3.47 -2.77
CA LEU A 78 -2.38 -2.83 -3.05
C LEU A 78 -3.51 -3.84 -2.97
N SER A 79 -4.56 -3.49 -2.22
CA SER A 79 -5.76 -4.29 -2.03
C SER A 79 -7.02 -3.49 -2.31
N VAL A 80 -8.16 -4.18 -2.37
CA VAL A 80 -9.49 -3.58 -2.50
C VAL A 80 -10.37 -4.12 -1.39
N THR A 81 -11.06 -3.21 -0.73
CA THR A 81 -12.09 -3.50 0.26
C THR A 81 -13.45 -3.00 -0.26
N PRO A 82 -14.56 -3.36 0.40
CA PRO A 82 -15.87 -2.76 0.09
C PRO A 82 -15.90 -1.22 0.22
N ALA A 83 -14.97 -0.64 0.98
CA ALA A 83 -14.84 0.80 1.16
C ALA A 83 -13.93 1.48 0.11
N GLY A 84 -13.34 0.72 -0.81
CA GLY A 84 -12.41 1.21 -1.83
C GLY A 84 -11.03 0.56 -1.74
N GLY A 85 -10.08 1.07 -2.52
CA GLY A 85 -8.70 0.61 -2.49
C GLY A 85 -8.00 0.94 -1.17
N GLU A 86 -7.05 0.10 -0.78
CA GLU A 86 -6.20 0.33 0.40
C GLU A 86 -4.76 -0.10 0.14
N ILE A 87 -3.82 0.49 0.89
CA ILE A 87 -2.43 0.04 0.96
C ILE A 87 -2.31 -1.01 2.06
N LEU A 88 -1.52 -2.06 1.79
CA LEU A 88 -1.15 -3.07 2.77
C LEU A 88 0.37 -3.07 2.94
N PHE A 89 0.84 -3.23 4.17
CA PHE A 89 2.26 -3.44 4.44
C PHE A 89 2.44 -4.89 4.83
N ILE A 90 3.05 -5.70 3.96
CA ILE A 90 3.32 -7.11 4.27
C ILE A 90 4.67 -7.18 4.95
N GLU A 91 4.64 -7.66 6.20
CA GLU A 91 5.81 -7.76 7.05
C GLU A 91 6.24 -9.22 7.14
N VAL A 92 7.54 -9.47 6.98
CA VAL A 92 8.12 -10.80 7.12
C VAL A 92 9.26 -10.72 8.12
N ALA A 93 9.21 -11.59 9.12
CA ALA A 93 10.28 -11.76 10.09
C ALA A 93 10.82 -13.19 10.01
N THR A 94 12.11 -13.34 10.32
CA THR A 94 12.75 -14.64 10.50
C THR A 94 13.32 -14.77 11.91
N THR A 95 13.15 -15.93 12.52
CA THR A 95 13.73 -16.26 13.82
C THR A 95 14.49 -17.57 13.73
N LYS A 96 15.64 -17.65 14.41
CA LYS A 96 16.44 -18.88 14.45
C LYS A 96 15.56 -20.07 14.80
N LYS A 97 15.69 -21.13 14.01
CA LYS A 97 14.91 -22.34 14.16
C LYS A 97 15.02 -22.90 15.58
N THR A 98 13.88 -23.15 16.22
CA THR A 98 13.82 -23.69 17.59
C THR A 98 13.56 -25.20 17.63
N ASN A 99 13.11 -25.79 16.53
CA ASN A 99 12.72 -27.20 16.41
C ASN A 99 13.26 -27.83 15.10
N THR A 100 13.01 -29.12 14.86
CA THR A 100 13.48 -29.86 13.68
C THR A 100 12.79 -29.48 12.37
N ASN A 101 11.56 -28.95 12.40
CA ASN A 101 10.81 -28.51 11.21
C ASN A 101 10.77 -26.99 11.12
N ASN A 102 10.77 -26.45 9.90
CA ASN A 102 10.60 -25.01 9.67
C ASN A 102 9.13 -24.62 9.88
N GLN A 103 8.88 -23.59 10.68
CA GLN A 103 7.51 -23.13 10.91
C GLN A 103 7.23 -21.87 10.08
N LEU A 104 6.34 -21.99 9.09
CA LEU A 104 5.72 -20.84 8.42
C LEU A 104 4.48 -20.42 9.22
N ARG A 105 4.58 -19.28 9.92
CA ARG A 105 3.47 -18.67 10.67
C ARG A 105 2.87 -17.55 9.85
N ILE A 106 1.54 -17.46 9.86
CA ILE A 106 0.84 -16.39 9.17
C ILE A 106 -0.20 -15.76 10.10
N THR A 107 -0.19 -14.44 10.22
CA THR A 107 -1.14 -13.68 11.07
C THR A 107 -1.66 -12.45 10.33
N GLY A 108 -2.79 -11.89 10.78
CA GLY A 108 -3.39 -10.70 10.16
C GLY A 108 -4.84 -10.84 9.69
N GLN A 109 -5.56 -11.87 10.16
CA GLN A 109 -6.90 -12.24 9.67
C GLN A 109 -6.91 -12.46 8.15
N ILE A 110 -6.04 -13.35 7.68
CA ILE A 110 -5.99 -13.71 6.26
C ILE A 110 -6.85 -14.95 5.97
N GLY A 111 -7.56 -14.93 4.84
CA GLY A 111 -8.35 -16.07 4.37
C GLY A 111 -7.51 -17.16 3.71
N ASP A 112 -8.17 -18.23 3.28
CA ASP A 112 -7.51 -19.44 2.76
C ASP A 112 -6.78 -19.17 1.43
N VAL A 113 -7.35 -18.34 0.55
CA VAL A 113 -6.72 -18.00 -0.75
C VAL A 113 -5.43 -17.22 -0.54
N MET A 114 -5.42 -16.30 0.43
CA MET A 114 -4.22 -15.56 0.76
C MET A 114 -3.18 -16.47 1.46
N GLN A 115 -3.59 -17.44 2.27
CA GLN A 115 -2.67 -18.45 2.84
C GLN A 115 -1.99 -19.28 1.75
N GLU A 116 -2.73 -19.74 0.74
CA GLU A 116 -2.17 -20.44 -0.43
C GLU A 116 -1.18 -19.54 -1.19
N SER A 117 -1.50 -18.26 -1.34
CA SER A 117 -0.61 -17.29 -1.98
C SER A 117 0.72 -17.12 -1.22
N VAL A 118 0.68 -17.12 0.12
CA VAL A 118 1.90 -17.11 0.94
C VAL A 118 2.72 -18.38 0.72
N GLN A 119 2.10 -19.56 0.67
CA GLN A 119 2.79 -20.82 0.44
C GLN A 119 3.43 -20.88 -0.95
N ALA A 120 2.72 -20.40 -1.98
CA ALA A 120 3.22 -20.32 -3.35
C ALA A 120 4.42 -19.36 -3.45
N ALA A 121 4.31 -18.17 -2.87
CA ALA A 121 5.39 -17.19 -2.82
C ALA A 121 6.62 -17.73 -2.08
N PHE A 122 6.42 -18.36 -0.92
CA PHE A 122 7.49 -18.98 -0.14
C PHE A 122 8.23 -20.07 -0.94
N SER A 123 7.47 -20.97 -1.57
CA SER A 123 8.04 -22.04 -2.40
C SER A 123 8.82 -21.48 -3.59
N TYR A 124 8.28 -20.44 -4.25
CA TYR A 124 8.95 -19.79 -5.36
C TYR A 124 10.25 -19.13 -4.92
N VAL A 125 10.24 -18.26 -3.92
CA VAL A 125 11.46 -17.54 -3.46
C VAL A 125 12.53 -18.53 -3.01
N LYS A 126 12.16 -19.60 -2.30
CA LYS A 126 13.09 -20.65 -1.90
C LYS A 126 13.77 -21.32 -3.11
N SER A 127 13.05 -21.50 -4.22
CA SER A 127 13.61 -22.04 -5.46
C SER A 127 14.58 -21.09 -6.19
N GLN A 128 14.56 -19.79 -5.86
CA GLN A 128 15.35 -18.75 -6.51
C GLN A 128 16.65 -18.40 -5.75
N ALA A 129 17.09 -19.22 -4.79
CA ALA A 129 18.27 -18.94 -3.96
C ALA A 129 19.54 -18.64 -4.76
N GLU A 130 19.82 -19.40 -5.82
CA GLU A 130 20.98 -19.16 -6.69
C GLU A 130 20.84 -17.86 -7.49
N ALA A 131 19.67 -17.61 -8.08
CA ALA A 131 19.42 -16.42 -8.90
C ALA A 131 19.48 -15.12 -8.08
N LEU A 132 18.92 -15.15 -6.86
CA LEU A 132 18.90 -14.03 -5.91
C LEU A 132 20.15 -13.97 -5.01
N LYS A 133 21.08 -14.93 -5.14
CA LYS A 133 22.37 -14.98 -4.44
C LYS A 133 22.23 -14.90 -2.91
N PHE A 134 21.33 -15.69 -2.32
CA PHE A 134 21.19 -15.80 -0.87
C PHE A 134 21.45 -17.23 -0.37
N ASP A 135 21.81 -17.37 0.91
CA ASP A 135 21.96 -18.67 1.57
C ASP A 135 20.59 -19.31 1.83
N PRO A 136 20.27 -20.48 1.23
CA PRO A 136 19.00 -21.17 1.46
C PRO A 136 18.65 -21.39 2.94
N SER A 137 19.65 -21.50 3.83
CA SER A 137 19.47 -21.70 5.26
C SER A 137 18.64 -20.59 5.93
N VAL A 138 18.65 -19.37 5.38
CA VAL A 138 17.86 -18.24 5.87
C VAL A 138 16.36 -18.55 5.84
N LEU A 139 15.89 -19.25 4.79
CA LEU A 139 14.49 -19.66 4.63
C LEU A 139 14.19 -21.04 5.23
N GLU A 140 15.16 -21.68 5.88
CA GLU A 140 14.94 -22.87 6.72
C GLU A 140 14.63 -22.53 8.18
N ASN A 141 14.85 -21.28 8.57
CA ASN A 141 14.44 -20.72 9.84
C ASN A 141 12.90 -20.63 9.97
N ASP A 142 12.44 -20.31 11.17
CA ASP A 142 11.03 -20.01 11.38
C ASP A 142 10.71 -18.66 10.72
N ILE A 143 9.71 -18.65 9.85
CA ILE A 143 9.29 -17.48 9.08
C ILE A 143 7.91 -17.07 9.55
N HIS A 144 7.74 -15.78 9.83
CA HIS A 144 6.46 -15.22 10.20
C HIS A 144 6.07 -14.13 9.21
N VAL A 145 5.01 -14.37 8.45
CA VAL A 145 4.36 -13.40 7.58
C VAL A 145 3.21 -12.74 8.34
N HIS A 146 3.26 -11.43 8.50
CA HIS A 146 2.22 -10.64 9.13
C HIS A 146 1.61 -9.65 8.13
N VAL A 147 0.28 -9.60 8.07
CA VAL A 147 -0.46 -8.59 7.33
C VAL A 147 -1.26 -7.76 8.34
N PRO A 148 -0.81 -6.54 8.70
CA PRO A 148 -1.46 -5.68 9.70
C PRO A 148 -2.91 -5.32 9.39
N ALA A 149 -3.58 -4.62 10.31
CA ALA A 149 -5.02 -4.32 10.31
C ALA A 149 -5.90 -5.57 10.47
N GLY A 150 -5.60 -6.41 11.47
CA GLY A 150 -6.29 -7.68 11.74
C GLY A 150 -7.73 -7.55 12.27
N ALA A 151 -8.48 -6.52 11.91
CA ALA A 151 -9.93 -6.42 12.14
C ALA A 151 -10.72 -6.49 10.82
N ILE A 152 -10.04 -6.33 9.68
CA ILE A 152 -10.62 -6.43 8.34
C ILE A 152 -10.06 -7.70 7.70
N PRO A 153 -10.92 -8.70 7.40
CA PRO A 153 -10.51 -9.91 6.70
C PRO A 153 -9.86 -9.56 5.36
N LYS A 154 -8.69 -10.14 5.09
CA LYS A 154 -7.96 -9.97 3.83
C LYS A 154 -7.91 -11.31 3.12
N ASP A 155 -8.54 -11.38 1.97
CA ASP A 155 -8.53 -12.60 1.18
C ASP A 155 -8.47 -12.28 -0.31
N GLY A 156 -7.69 -13.08 -1.02
CA GLY A 156 -7.47 -12.92 -2.46
C GLY A 156 -5.99 -13.05 -2.88
N PRO A 157 -5.74 -13.46 -4.13
CA PRO A 157 -4.40 -13.83 -4.56
C PRO A 157 -3.51 -12.65 -4.96
N SER A 158 -4.07 -11.44 -5.02
CA SER A 158 -3.43 -10.26 -5.63
C SER A 158 -2.23 -9.67 -4.86
N ALA A 159 -1.86 -10.27 -3.73
CA ALA A 159 -0.69 -9.91 -2.93
C ALA A 159 0.51 -10.85 -3.17
N GLY A 160 0.40 -11.83 -4.07
CA GLY A 160 1.43 -12.86 -4.29
C GLY A 160 2.82 -12.29 -4.55
N ILE A 161 2.95 -11.30 -5.46
CA ILE A 161 4.24 -10.67 -5.75
C ILE A 161 4.75 -9.81 -4.58
N THR A 162 3.84 -9.20 -3.80
CA THR A 162 4.19 -8.42 -2.60
C THR A 162 4.79 -9.32 -1.53
N ILE A 163 4.15 -10.47 -1.28
CA ILE A 163 4.64 -11.47 -0.30
C ILE A 163 6.00 -12.01 -0.75
N ALA A 164 6.14 -12.36 -2.03
CA ALA A 164 7.41 -12.84 -2.57
C ALA A 164 8.53 -11.81 -2.45
N THR A 165 8.23 -10.53 -2.64
CA THR A 165 9.21 -9.45 -2.51
C THR A 165 9.65 -9.27 -1.04
N ALA A 166 8.72 -9.30 -0.09
CA ALA A 166 9.06 -9.23 1.34
C ALA A 166 9.91 -10.44 1.79
N LEU A 167 9.59 -11.65 1.32
CA LEU A 167 10.38 -12.85 1.56
C LEU A 167 11.78 -12.76 0.94
N ALA A 168 11.88 -12.32 -0.31
CA ALA A 168 13.15 -12.13 -1.01
C ALA A 168 14.01 -11.06 -0.32
N SER A 169 13.38 -10.01 0.21
CA SER A 169 14.06 -8.97 1.00
C SER A 169 14.67 -9.53 2.28
N ILE A 170 13.95 -10.36 3.05
CA ILE A 170 14.53 -11.05 4.21
C ILE A 170 15.65 -12.01 3.80
N ALA A 171 15.47 -12.75 2.72
CA ALA A 171 16.46 -13.72 2.24
C ALA A 171 17.77 -13.03 1.83
N THR A 172 17.66 -11.91 1.11
CA THR A 172 18.81 -11.18 0.54
C THR A 172 19.34 -10.06 1.44
N GLN A 173 18.64 -9.73 2.54
CA GLN A 173 18.93 -8.59 3.41
C GLN A 173 18.92 -7.23 2.69
N HIS A 174 18.07 -7.09 1.65
CA HIS A 174 17.91 -5.84 0.91
C HIS A 174 16.66 -5.08 1.37
N PRO A 175 16.77 -3.80 1.78
CA PRO A 175 15.61 -3.00 2.18
C PRO A 175 14.74 -2.65 0.97
N ILE A 176 13.42 -2.56 1.18
CA ILE A 176 12.46 -2.23 0.11
C ILE A 176 12.07 -0.76 0.22
N ASN A 177 12.10 -0.02 -0.89
CA ASN A 177 11.64 1.36 -0.92
C ASN A 177 10.11 1.44 -0.68
N PRO A 178 9.62 2.13 0.37
CA PRO A 178 8.20 2.22 0.67
C PRO A 178 7.38 2.97 -0.39
N ASP A 179 8.03 3.77 -1.24
CA ASP A 179 7.39 4.50 -2.34
C ASP A 179 7.00 3.60 -3.53
N ILE A 180 7.39 2.32 -3.49
CA ILE A 180 7.04 1.31 -4.49
C ILE A 180 5.90 0.44 -3.94
N ALA A 181 4.74 0.49 -4.59
CA ALA A 181 3.65 -0.45 -4.32
C ALA A 181 3.52 -1.46 -5.45
N MET A 182 3.02 -2.64 -5.14
CA MET A 182 2.83 -3.70 -6.14
C MET A 182 1.57 -4.51 -5.90
N THR A 183 1.01 -5.07 -6.98
CA THR A 183 -0.10 -6.03 -6.91
C THR A 183 0.00 -7.01 -8.06
N GLY A 184 -0.38 -8.25 -7.83
CA GLY A 184 -0.27 -9.32 -8.80
C GLY A 184 -0.37 -10.66 -8.12
N GLU A 185 -1.10 -11.58 -8.75
CA GLU A 185 -1.12 -12.97 -8.34
C GLU A 185 0.17 -13.66 -8.82
N LEU A 186 0.76 -14.50 -7.96
CA LEU A 186 2.01 -15.18 -8.24
C LEU A 186 1.77 -16.67 -8.40
N THR A 187 2.24 -17.22 -9.51
CA THR A 187 2.27 -18.68 -9.71
C THR A 187 3.57 -19.29 -9.18
N LEU A 188 3.56 -20.61 -8.92
CA LEU A 188 4.78 -21.37 -8.57
C LEU A 188 5.88 -21.33 -9.65
N ARG A 189 5.55 -20.90 -10.88
CA ARG A 189 6.51 -20.74 -11.98
C ARG A 189 7.03 -19.31 -12.12
N GLY A 190 6.64 -18.40 -11.23
CA GLY A 190 7.09 -17.00 -11.26
C GLY A 190 6.28 -16.08 -12.18
N ARG A 191 5.29 -16.59 -12.90
CA ARG A 191 4.38 -15.76 -13.70
C ARG A 191 3.53 -14.86 -12.80
N VAL A 192 3.35 -13.62 -13.22
CA VAL A 192 2.47 -12.63 -12.59
C VAL A 192 1.14 -12.61 -13.35
N LEU A 193 0.05 -12.97 -12.66
CA LEU A 193 -1.28 -13.07 -13.26
C LEU A 193 -2.11 -11.79 -13.04
N PRO A 194 -3.05 -11.48 -13.95
CA PRO A 194 -3.90 -10.30 -13.85
C PRO A 194 -4.75 -10.28 -12.59
N ILE A 195 -5.05 -9.08 -12.11
CA ILE A 195 -5.85 -8.84 -10.91
C ILE A 195 -7.07 -7.96 -11.21
N GLY A 196 -8.06 -7.98 -10.31
CA GLY A 196 -9.22 -7.08 -10.35
C GLY A 196 -8.99 -5.76 -9.59
N GLY A 197 -9.85 -4.78 -9.85
CA GLY A 197 -9.91 -3.51 -9.10
C GLY A 197 -8.69 -2.60 -9.31
N VAL A 198 -8.16 -2.57 -10.53
CA VAL A 198 -6.95 -1.78 -10.88
C VAL A 198 -7.16 -0.30 -10.57
N LYS A 199 -8.32 0.25 -10.94
CA LYS A 199 -8.65 1.66 -10.72
C LYS A 199 -8.64 2.03 -9.23
N GLU A 200 -9.30 1.23 -8.40
CA GLU A 200 -9.38 1.44 -6.95
C GLU A 200 -7.99 1.34 -6.30
N LYS A 201 -7.18 0.37 -6.73
CA LYS A 201 -5.81 0.18 -6.23
C LYS A 201 -4.89 1.35 -6.57
N ILE A 202 -4.96 1.87 -7.79
CA ILE A 202 -4.14 3.02 -8.19
C ILE A 202 -4.59 4.29 -7.46
N LEU A 203 -5.90 4.47 -7.28
CA LEU A 203 -6.42 5.58 -6.48
C LEU A 203 -5.89 5.54 -5.04
N ALA A 204 -5.86 4.36 -4.42
CA ALA A 204 -5.28 4.18 -3.09
C ALA A 204 -3.77 4.47 -3.06
N ALA A 205 -3.03 4.01 -4.07
CA ALA A 205 -1.61 4.32 -4.22
C ALA A 205 -1.38 5.83 -4.30
N LYS A 206 -2.16 6.55 -5.12
CA LYS A 206 -2.09 8.00 -5.24
C LYS A 206 -2.37 8.70 -3.92
N GLN A 207 -3.45 8.32 -3.24
CA GLN A 207 -3.84 8.90 -1.94
C GLN A 207 -2.78 8.66 -0.86
N ALA A 208 -2.12 7.51 -0.89
CA ALA A 208 -1.04 7.20 0.04
C ALA A 208 0.27 7.95 -0.29
N GLY A 209 0.41 8.46 -1.50
CA GLY A 209 1.61 9.18 -1.96
C GLY A 209 2.66 8.31 -2.65
N ILE A 210 2.29 7.10 -3.09
CA ILE A 210 3.16 6.18 -3.85
C ILE A 210 3.71 6.87 -5.10
N LYS A 211 4.98 6.61 -5.40
CA LYS A 211 5.66 7.15 -6.59
C LYS A 211 5.79 6.13 -7.72
N LYS A 212 5.72 4.84 -7.39
CA LYS A 212 5.84 3.76 -8.38
C LYS A 212 4.89 2.62 -8.07
N VAL A 213 4.16 2.16 -9.07
CA VAL A 213 3.24 1.03 -8.96
C VAL A 213 3.65 -0.07 -9.96
N ILE A 214 3.82 -1.28 -9.46
CA ILE A 214 4.09 -2.48 -10.26
C ILE A 214 2.79 -3.26 -10.46
N LEU A 215 2.43 -3.53 -11.72
CA LEU A 215 1.19 -4.18 -12.14
C LEU A 215 1.47 -5.39 -13.05
N PRO A 216 0.56 -6.36 -13.13
CA PRO A 216 0.67 -7.45 -14.11
C PRO A 216 0.52 -6.92 -15.54
N GLN A 217 1.31 -7.43 -16.49
CA GLN A 217 1.21 -7.07 -17.91
C GLN A 217 -0.20 -7.26 -18.46
N GLY A 218 -0.90 -8.32 -18.05
CA GLY A 218 -2.27 -8.56 -18.50
C GLY A 218 -3.29 -7.52 -18.03
N ASN A 219 -2.94 -6.63 -17.10
CA ASN A 219 -3.77 -5.49 -16.70
C ASN A 219 -3.59 -4.24 -17.56
N GLU A 220 -2.60 -4.18 -18.44
CA GLU A 220 -2.36 -3.03 -19.33
C GLU A 220 -3.60 -2.67 -20.16
N LYS A 221 -4.37 -3.67 -20.62
CA LYS A 221 -5.63 -3.46 -21.36
C LYS A 221 -6.72 -2.78 -20.55
N HIS A 222 -6.76 -3.02 -19.24
CA HIS A 222 -7.74 -2.41 -18.33
C HIS A 222 -7.24 -1.06 -17.81
N PHE A 223 -5.95 -0.77 -17.98
CA PHE A 223 -5.35 0.48 -17.54
C PHE A 223 -5.87 1.69 -18.31
N THR A 224 -6.38 1.51 -19.54
CA THR A 224 -7.05 2.56 -20.31
C THR A 224 -8.31 3.11 -19.63
N GLU A 225 -8.89 2.38 -18.68
CA GLU A 225 -10.05 2.83 -17.90
C GLU A 225 -9.67 3.72 -16.70
N VAL A 226 -8.38 3.86 -16.41
CA VAL A 226 -7.86 4.68 -15.32
C VAL A 226 -7.71 6.12 -15.83
N PRO A 227 -8.45 7.09 -15.26
CA PRO A 227 -8.34 8.50 -15.64
C PRO A 227 -6.90 9.06 -15.50
N GLU A 228 -6.49 9.94 -16.42
CA GLU A 228 -5.13 10.52 -16.46
C GLU A 228 -4.76 11.25 -15.18
N ASP A 229 -5.72 11.92 -14.54
CA ASP A 229 -5.51 12.60 -13.26
C ASP A 229 -5.08 11.61 -12.19
N ILE A 230 -5.60 10.37 -12.17
CA ILE A 230 -5.19 9.34 -11.21
C ILE A 230 -3.79 8.78 -11.52
N GLN A 231 -3.38 8.80 -12.79
CA GLN A 231 -2.05 8.33 -13.21
C GLN A 231 -0.95 9.35 -12.93
N GLU A 232 -1.30 10.65 -12.91
CA GLU A 232 -0.34 11.74 -12.77
C GLU A 232 0.48 11.61 -11.47
N GLY A 233 1.81 11.71 -11.60
CA GLY A 233 2.75 11.64 -10.50
C GLY A 233 3.14 10.22 -10.05
N ILE A 234 2.61 9.18 -10.70
CA ILE A 234 2.95 7.77 -10.47
C ILE A 234 3.65 7.18 -11.69
N LYS A 235 4.77 6.49 -11.48
CA LYS A 235 5.42 5.66 -12.50
C LYS A 235 4.83 4.25 -12.47
N PHE A 236 4.43 3.74 -13.64
CA PHE A 236 3.88 2.38 -13.74
C PHE A 236 4.90 1.44 -14.40
N LEU A 237 5.06 0.25 -13.81
CA LEU A 237 5.83 -0.84 -14.38
C LEU A 237 4.91 -2.04 -14.57
N PHE A 238 4.76 -2.50 -15.81
CA PHE A 238 4.02 -3.70 -16.14
C PHE A 238 4.98 -4.89 -16.24
N VAL A 239 4.64 -6.01 -15.60
CA VAL A 239 5.52 -7.18 -15.50
C VAL A 239 4.78 -8.47 -15.88
N GLU A 240 5.47 -9.38 -16.55
CA GLU A 240 4.97 -10.74 -16.83
C GLU A 240 5.49 -11.75 -15.82
N HIS A 241 6.66 -11.47 -15.23
CA HIS A 241 7.37 -12.38 -14.36
C HIS A 241 7.93 -11.67 -13.12
N VAL A 242 7.89 -12.36 -11.97
CA VAL A 242 8.28 -11.77 -10.68
C VAL A 242 9.77 -11.41 -10.60
N THR A 243 10.61 -11.97 -11.46
CA THR A 243 12.03 -11.56 -11.57
C THR A 243 12.19 -10.10 -12.00
N GLU A 244 11.25 -9.57 -12.79
CA GLU A 244 11.23 -8.16 -13.18
C GLU A 244 10.91 -7.28 -11.96
N VAL A 245 10.01 -7.76 -11.09
CA VAL A 245 9.72 -7.11 -9.78
C VAL A 245 10.98 -7.07 -8.92
N PHE A 246 11.69 -8.19 -8.80
CA PHE A 246 12.93 -8.26 -8.01
C PHE A 246 14.03 -7.38 -8.59
N THR A 247 14.14 -7.31 -9.92
CA THR A 247 15.10 -6.42 -10.59
C THR A 247 14.78 -4.96 -10.28
N GLU A 248 13.51 -4.58 -10.35
CA GLU A 248 13.09 -3.20 -10.06
C GLU A 248 13.26 -2.82 -8.59
N VAL A 249 13.00 -3.74 -7.67
CA VAL A 249 12.99 -3.47 -6.23
C VAL A 249 14.39 -3.55 -5.60
N PHE A 250 15.26 -4.43 -6.10
CA PHE A 250 16.60 -4.67 -5.55
C PHE A 250 17.74 -4.13 -6.44
N ALA A 251 17.43 -3.34 -7.47
CA ALA A 251 18.42 -2.62 -8.28
C ALA A 251 19.18 -1.54 -7.50
#